data_AF-A0A359MUI8-F1
#
_entry.id   AF-A0A359MUI8-F1
#
_cell.length_a   1.000
_cell.length_b   1.000
_cell.length_c   1.000
_cell.angle_alpha   90.00
_cell.angle_beta   90.00
_cell.angle_gamma   90.00
#
_symmetry.space_group_name_H-M   'P 1'
#
loop_
_entity.id
_entity.type
_entity.pdbx_description
1 polymer ?
#
loop_
_entity_poly.entity_id
_entity_poly.type
_entity_poly.pdbx_seq_one_letter_code
_entity_poly.pdbx_strand_id
1 'polypeptide(L)' 'MWVRFLIGIGLIALGAFMLIKSDLLMSWFGRITWAEEKLGAEGGTRIFYKIAGMGLIVLAFLIMSGKIIGILDFIFKRGV' A
#
# COMPACT_ATOMS: atom_id res chain seq x y z
N MET A 1 -6.39 21.86 3.33
CA MET A 1 -6.64 21.28 2.00
C MET A 1 -5.36 20.77 1.35
N TRP A 2 -4.34 21.60 1.16
CA TRP A 2 -3.06 21.24 0.50
C TRP A 2 -2.28 20.08 1.14
N VAL A 3 -2.24 19.98 2.48
CA VAL A 3 -1.51 18.93 3.20
C VAL A 3 -1.97 17.52 2.81
N ARG A 4 -3.27 17.31 2.56
CA ARG A 4 -3.82 16.00 2.17
C ARG A 4 -3.35 15.56 0.78
N PHE A 5 -3.20 16.52 -0.14
CA PHE A 5 -2.66 16.27 -1.47
C PHE A 5 -1.16 15.97 -1.42
N LEU A 6 -0.41 16.68 -0.59
CA LEU A 6 1.03 16.43 -0.39
C LEU A 6 1.28 15.03 0.20
N ILE A 7 0.51 14.64 1.22
CA ILE A 7 0.58 13.30 1.82
C ILE A 7 0.16 12.24 0.80
N GLY A 8 -0.92 12.46 0.06
CA GLY A 8 -1.38 11.54 -0.98
C GLY A 8 -0.35 11.32 -2.08
N ILE A 9 0.26 12.39 -2.60
CA ILE A 9 1.34 12.32 -3.59
C ILE A 9 2.54 11.55 -3.03
N GLY A 10 2.90 11.78 -1.75
CA GLY A 10 3.96 11.03 -1.07
C GLY A 10 3.66 9.54 -0.98
N LEU A 11 2.43 9.16 -0.62
CA LEU A 11 2.01 7.75 -0.60
C LEU A 11 1.97 7.13 -2.01
N ILE A 12 1.53 7.86 -3.03
CA ILE A 12 1.55 7.37 -4.41
C ILE A 12 3.00 7.11 -4.84
N ALA A 13 3.93 8.03 -4.54
CA ALA A 13 5.34 7.86 -4.85
C ALA A 13 5.93 6.64 -4.12
N LEU A 14 5.56 6.42 -2.85
CA LEU A 14 5.94 5.23 -2.09
C LEU A 14 5.38 3.94 -2.69
N GLY A 15 4.09 3.92 -3.04
CA GLY A 15 3.46 2.76 -3.66
C GLY A 15 4.04 2.44 -5.04
N ALA A 16 4.32 3.47 -5.84
CA ALA A 16 5.01 3.35 -7.13
C ALA A 16 6.44 2.83 -6.94
N PHE A 17 7.15 3.31 -5.92
CA PHE A 17 8.47 2.80 -5.56
C PHE A 17 8.40 1.31 -5.21
N MET A 18 7.42 0.87 -4.41
CA MET A 18 7.24 -0.55 -4.10
C MET A 18 6.95 -1.41 -5.34
N LEU A 19 6.20 -0.87 -6.31
CA LEU A 19 5.92 -1.54 -7.59
C LEU A 19 7.17 -1.71 -8.46
N ILE A 20 7.97 -0.64 -8.61
CA ILE A 20 9.15 -0.61 -9.48
C ILE A 20 10.33 -1.33 -8.82
N LYS A 21 10.51 -1.14 -7.52
CA LYS A 21 11.61 -1.68 -6.71
C LYS A 21 11.17 -2.88 -5.88
N SER A 22 10.23 -3.68 -6.39
CA SER A 22 9.81 -4.93 -5.74
C SER A 22 10.99 -5.88 -5.49
N ASP A 23 12.03 -5.83 -6.32
CA ASP A 23 13.24 -6.64 -6.16
C ASP A 23 14.16 -6.18 -5.04
N LEU A 24 14.23 -4.87 -4.79
CA LEU A 24 14.94 -4.34 -3.61
C LEU A 24 14.21 -4.71 -2.32
N LEU A 25 12.88 -4.67 -2.33
CA LEU A 25 12.09 -5.12 -1.19
C LEU A 25 12.30 -6.61 -0.91
N MET A 26 12.32 -7.43 -1.96
CA MET A 26 12.61 -8.85 -1.84
C MET A 26 14.05 -9.12 -1.35
N SER A 27 15.03 -8.30 -1.73
CA SER A 27 16.41 -8.48 -1.23
C SER A 27 16.60 -8.01 0.22
N TRP A 28 15.83 -7.02 0.67
CA TRP A 28 15.89 -6.52 2.05
C TRP A 28 15.07 -7.35 3.04
N PHE A 29 13.87 -7.78 2.65
CA PHE A 29 12.94 -8.51 3.51
C PHE A 29 12.96 -10.03 3.28
N GLY A 30 13.54 -10.49 2.18
CA GLY A 30 13.59 -11.90 1.82
C GLY A 30 12.29 -12.41 1.18
N ARG A 31 12.18 -13.75 1.09
CA ARG A 31 10.98 -14.44 0.60
C ARG A 31 9.95 -14.57 1.72
N ILE A 32 8.69 -14.30 1.38
CA ILE A 32 7.56 -14.50 2.30
C ILE A 32 6.95 -15.87 2.01
N THR A 33 7.07 -16.82 2.94
CA THR A 33 6.62 -18.22 2.76
C THR A 33 5.13 -18.30 2.40
N TRP A 34 4.28 -17.51 3.05
CA TRP A 34 2.85 -17.43 2.73
C TRP A 34 2.58 -16.96 1.29
N ALA A 35 3.37 -16.00 0.81
CA ALA A 35 3.22 -15.48 -0.54
C ALA A 35 3.72 -16.51 -1.56
N GLU A 36 4.80 -17.23 -1.28
CA GLU A 36 5.25 -18.32 -2.14
C GLU A 36 4.24 -19.48 -2.17
N GLU A 37 3.58 -19.81 -1.06
CA GLU A 37 2.58 -20.90 -1.02
C GLU A 37 1.25 -20.53 -1.71
N LYS A 38 0.82 -19.26 -1.64
CA LYS A 38 -0.47 -18.80 -2.19
C LYS A 38 -0.38 -18.17 -3.57
N LEU A 39 0.77 -17.59 -3.93
CA LEU A 39 1.00 -16.88 -5.19
C LEU A 39 2.16 -17.52 -5.99
N GLY A 40 2.50 -18.78 -5.69
CA GLY A 40 3.72 -19.49 -6.09
C GLY A 40 3.94 -19.82 -7.56
N ALA A 41 3.13 -19.31 -8.48
CA ALA A 41 3.28 -19.62 -9.90
C ALA A 41 4.59 -19.05 -10.48
N GLU A 42 5.04 -17.86 -10.06
CA GLU A 42 6.20 -17.15 -10.66
C GLU A 42 6.96 -16.22 -9.68
N GLY A 43 7.17 -16.64 -8.43
CA GLY A 43 7.81 -15.82 -7.40
C GLY A 43 6.79 -14.97 -6.63
N GLY A 44 5.96 -15.68 -5.86
CA GLY A 44 4.80 -15.13 -5.17
C GLY A 44 5.11 -13.95 -4.25
N THR A 45 6.31 -13.91 -3.66
CA THR A 45 6.78 -12.77 -2.86
C THR A 45 6.88 -11.49 -3.69
N ARG A 46 7.40 -11.55 -4.92
CA ARG A 46 7.52 -10.38 -5.80
C ARG A 46 6.14 -9.87 -6.20
N ILE A 47 5.22 -10.78 -6.50
CA ILE A 47 3.83 -10.46 -6.83
C ILE A 47 3.13 -9.83 -5.62
N PHE A 48 3.36 -10.36 -4.43
CA PHE A 48 2.81 -9.82 -3.18
C PHE A 48 3.25 -8.36 -2.95
N TYR A 49 4.53 -8.04 -3.09
CA TYR A 49 5.00 -6.65 -2.95
C TYR A 49 4.37 -5.69 -3.98
N LYS A 50 4.14 -6.16 -5.21
CA LYS A 50 3.45 -5.37 -6.24
C LYS A 50 1.98 -5.15 -5.92
N ILE A 51 1.27 -6.18 -5.44
CA ILE A 51 -0.13 -6.08 -5.01
C ILE A 51 -0.26 -5.13 -3.81
N ALA A 52 0.65 -5.24 -2.83
CA ALA A 52 0.71 -4.33 -1.70
C ALA A 52 0.95 -2.88 -2.13
N GLY A 53 1.90 -2.64 -3.05
CA GLY A 53 2.16 -1.32 -3.62
C GLY A 53 0.96 -0.74 -4.37
N MET A 54 0.25 -1.56 -5.15
CA MET A 54 -0.97 -1.14 -5.84
C MET A 54 -2.10 -0.80 -4.86
N GLY A 55 -2.28 -1.60 -3.80
CA GLY A 55 -3.20 -1.29 -2.71
C GLY A 55 -2.87 0.03 -2.00
N LEU A 56 -1.57 0.31 -1.79
CA LEU A 56 -1.10 1.56 -1.20
C LEU A 56 -1.47 2.78 -2.06
N ILE A 57 -1.35 2.67 -3.38
CA ILE A 57 -1.75 3.73 -4.33
C ILE A 57 -3.27 3.98 -4.25
N VAL A 58 -4.08 2.92 -4.19
CA VAL A 58 -5.54 3.04 -4.03
C VAL A 58 -5.89 3.73 -2.72
N LEU A 59 -5.23 3.38 -1.61
CA LEU A 59 -5.39 4.05 -0.33
C LEU A 59 -4.99 5.53 -0.40
N ALA A 60 -3.92 5.85 -1.12
CA ALA A 60 -3.49 7.23 -1.32
C ALA A 60 -4.57 8.07 -2.03
N PHE A 61 -5.20 7.54 -3.07
CA PHE A 61 -6.33 8.18 -3.74
C PHE A 61 -7.54 8.35 -2.80
N LEU A 62 -7.82 7.36 -1.94
CA LEU A 62 -8.89 7.47 -0.94
C LEU A 62 -8.61 8.57 0.10
N ILE A 63 -7.36 8.74 0.52
CA ILE A 63 -6.92 9.82 1.42
C ILE A 63 -7.09 11.18 0.72
N MET A 64 -6.68 11.29 -0.55
CA MET A 64 -6.82 12.51 -1.35
C MET A 64 -8.28 12.90 -1.60
N SER A 65 -9.18 11.92 -1.75
CA SER A 65 -10.62 12.15 -1.91
C SER A 65 -11.27 12.85 -0.71
N GLY A 66 -10.55 12.94 0.43
CA GLY A 66 -11.01 13.63 1.63
C GLY A 66 -12.05 12.86 2.45
N LYS A 67 -12.52 11.70 1.96
CA LYS A 67 -13.48 10.82 2.68
C LYS A 67 -12.84 9.99 3.78
N ILE A 68 -11.51 9.83 3.78
CA ILE A 68 -10.82 9.00 4.76
C ILE A 68 -11.00 9.51 6.20
N ILE A 69 -11.02 10.82 6.42
CA ILE A 69 -11.22 11.39 7.76
C ILE A 69 -12.65 11.16 8.23
N GLY A 70 -13.64 11.20 7.34
CA GLY A 70 -15.00 10.80 7.66
C GLY A 70 -15.13 9.31 8.02
N ILE A 71 -14.36 8.44 7.37
CA ILE A 71 -14.33 6.99 7.67
C ILE A 71 -13.58 6.72 8.97
N LEU A 72 -12.43 7.36 9.19
CA LEU A 72 -11.64 7.23 10.41
C LEU A 72 -12.42 7.79 11.62
N ASP A 73 -13.05 8.94 11.50
CA ASP A 73 -13.93 9.48 12.53
C ASP A 73 -15.10 8.54 12.78
N PHE A 74 -15.71 7.95 11.76
CA PHE A 74 -16.77 6.96 11.95
C PHE A 74 -16.29 5.71 12.70
N ILE A 75 -15.09 5.20 12.39
CA ILE A 75 -14.52 4.01 13.04
C ILE A 75 -14.13 4.32 14.50
N PHE A 76 -13.44 5.43 14.75
CA PHE A 76 -12.96 5.78 16.09
C PHE A 76 -14.07 6.34 16.99
N LYS A 77 -15.02 7.11 16.46
CA LYS A 77 -16.16 7.66 17.22
C LYS A 77 -17.22 6.63 17.54
N ARG A 78 -17.24 5.49 16.85
CA ARG A 78 -18.12 4.34 17.18
C ARG A 78 -17.50 3.41 18.24
N GLY A 79 -16.23 3.64 18.60
CA GLY A 79 -15.49 2.86 19.59
C GLY A 79 -15.39 3.47 21.00
N VAL A 80 -16.01 4.64 21.24
CA VAL A 80 -16.13 5.29 22.57
C VAL A 80 -17.60 5.51 22.90
#